data_AF-A0A3D5Z991-F1
#
_entry.id   AF-A0A3D5Z991-F1
#
_cell.length_a   1.000
_cell.length_b   1.000
_cell.length_c   1.000
_cell.angle_alpha   90.00
_cell.angle_beta   90.00
_cell.angle_gamma   90.00
#
_symmetry.space_group_name_H-M   'P 1'
#
loop_
_entity.id
_entity.type
_entity.pdbx_description
1 polymer ?
#
loop_
_entity_poly.entity_id
_entity_poly.type
_entity_poly.pdbx_seq_one_letter_code
_entity_poly.pdbx_strand_id
1 'polypeptide(L)'
;LDEPTNHLDIDSIEWLESFLESYPGAIVMISHDRNFLDAITNRTVEIANGRVYDYKFSYSKYLDHREQELEAQIEAAKAQQKYIKETEILINKFRAKKNKASFAQSLIKKLDKLERIDVDQLDSAAMKFSFPAAPRSGKAVVTGENLSKSYDDLTVFS
;
A
#
# COMPACT_ATOMS: atom_id res chain seq x y z
N LEU A 1 -6.47 17.62 10.44
CA LEU A 1 -6.80 16.59 11.44
C LEU A 1 -5.75 15.51 11.31
N ASP A 2 -5.08 15.16 12.40
CA ASP A 2 -4.01 14.16 12.40
C ASP A 2 -4.40 13.05 13.37
N GLU A 3 -4.58 11.84 12.87
CA GLU A 3 -5.12 10.65 13.55
C GLU A 3 -6.36 10.95 14.44
N PRO A 4 -7.44 11.51 13.87
CA PRO A 4 -8.59 11.98 14.66
C PRO A 4 -9.44 10.85 15.26
N THR A 5 -9.29 9.62 14.79
CA THR A 5 -10.01 8.44 15.32
C THR A 5 -9.30 7.82 16.53
N ASN A 6 -8.10 8.29 16.89
CA ASN A 6 -7.34 7.71 17.96
C ASN A 6 -8.04 7.92 19.33
N HIS A 7 -8.07 6.86 20.14
CA HIS A 7 -8.74 6.83 21.45
C HIS A 7 -10.27 7.08 21.42
N LEU A 8 -10.93 6.99 20.26
CA LEU A 8 -12.38 7.07 20.16
C LEU A 8 -13.03 5.68 20.17
N ASP A 9 -14.23 5.59 20.74
CA ASP A 9 -15.13 4.44 20.56
C ASP A 9 -15.91 4.57 19.24
N ILE A 10 -16.60 3.50 18.86
CA ILE A 10 -17.30 3.43 17.56
C ILE A 10 -18.37 4.53 17.47
N ASP A 11 -19.15 4.74 18.53
CA ASP A 11 -20.20 5.75 18.57
C ASP A 11 -19.63 7.17 18.36
N SER A 12 -18.46 7.47 18.94
CA SER A 12 -17.78 8.75 18.74
C SER A 12 -17.23 8.92 17.33
N ILE A 13 -16.76 7.83 16.69
CA ILE A 13 -16.30 7.86 15.31
C ILE A 13 -17.47 8.17 14.37
N GLU A 14 -18.61 7.50 14.52
CA GLU A 14 -19.81 7.74 13.69
C GLU A 14 -20.33 9.17 13.84
N TRP A 15 -20.33 9.71 15.07
CA TRP A 15 -20.68 11.10 15.31
C TRP A 15 -19.70 12.06 14.62
N LEU A 16 -18.39 11.79 14.71
CA LEU A 16 -17.36 12.60 14.09
C LEU A 16 -17.46 12.57 12.56
N GLU A 17 -17.74 11.41 11.97
CA GLU A 17 -17.98 11.27 10.53
C GLU A 17 -19.13 12.19 10.09
N SER A 18 -20.28 12.06 10.75
CA SER A 18 -21.47 12.87 10.46
C SER A 18 -21.21 14.38 10.60
N PHE A 19 -20.43 14.77 11.62
CA PHE A 19 -20.05 16.15 11.85
C PHE A 19 -19.14 16.68 10.71
N LEU A 20 -18.17 15.88 10.27
CA LEU A 20 -17.22 16.28 9.23
C LEU A 20 -17.85 16.30 7.83
N GLU A 21 -18.80 15.41 7.53
CA GLU A 21 -19.55 15.44 6.26
C GLU A 21 -20.36 16.72 6.07
N SER A 22 -20.93 17.24 7.16
CA SER A 22 -21.76 18.47 7.13
C SER A 22 -20.93 19.76 7.28
N TYR A 23 -19.62 19.64 7.47
CA TYR A 23 -18.75 20.80 7.67
C TYR A 23 -18.59 21.59 6.35
N PRO A 24 -18.86 22.91 6.33
CA PRO A 24 -18.89 23.70 5.10
C PRO A 24 -17.49 24.07 4.56
N GLY A 25 -16.42 23.75 5.29
CA GLY A 25 -15.06 24.10 4.93
C GLY A 25 -14.28 22.96 4.29
N ALA A 26 -13.05 23.25 3.86
CA ALA A 26 -12.11 22.22 3.44
C ALA A 26 -11.50 21.51 4.66
N ILE A 27 -11.40 20.19 4.59
CA ILE A 27 -10.77 19.36 5.61
C ILE A 27 -9.52 18.73 5.01
N VAL A 28 -8.40 18.84 5.73
CA VAL A 28 -7.19 18.07 5.46
C VAL A 28 -7.02 17.08 6.60
N MET A 29 -6.86 15.81 6.26
CA MET A 29 -6.86 14.71 7.21
C MET A 29 -5.72 13.74 6.95
N ILE A 30 -5.14 13.24 8.03
CA ILE A 30 -4.18 12.14 8.07
C ILE A 30 -4.79 11.11 9.04
N SER A 31 -4.87 9.86 8.60
CA SER A 31 -5.41 8.75 9.39
C SER A 31 -4.87 7.43 8.86
N HIS A 32 -4.73 6.44 9.74
CA HIS A 32 -4.49 5.05 9.33
C HIS A 32 -5.80 4.26 9.10
N ASP A 33 -6.95 4.80 9.50
CA ASP A 33 -8.26 4.19 9.27
C ASP A 33 -8.75 4.44 7.84
N ARG A 34 -8.77 3.38 7.05
CA ARG A 34 -9.16 3.43 5.63
C ARG A 34 -10.65 3.72 5.45
N ASN A 35 -11.51 3.17 6.31
CA ASN A 35 -12.96 3.34 6.18
C ASN A 35 -13.32 4.80 6.48
N PHE A 36 -12.72 5.36 7.53
CA PHE A 36 -12.90 6.76 7.89
C PHE A 36 -12.39 7.71 6.79
N LEU A 37 -11.21 7.43 6.22
CA LEU A 37 -10.69 8.20 5.09
C LEU A 37 -11.63 8.13 3.88
N ASP A 38 -12.14 6.94 3.54
CA ASP A 38 -13.04 6.78 2.40
C ASP A 38 -14.42 7.41 2.60
N ALA A 39 -14.93 7.44 3.82
CA ALA A 39 -16.20 8.09 4.14
C ALA A 39 -16.10 9.62 3.97
N ILE A 40 -15.00 10.22 4.44
CA ILE A 40 -14.91 11.68 4.57
C ILE A 40 -14.15 12.35 3.41
N THR A 41 -13.19 11.66 2.80
CA THR A 41 -12.29 12.26 1.81
C THR A 41 -12.68 11.89 0.38
N ASN A 42 -12.53 12.86 -0.54
CA ASN A 42 -12.79 12.69 -1.97
C ASN A 42 -11.53 12.86 -2.85
N ARG A 43 -10.39 13.13 -2.22
CA ARG A 43 -9.10 13.40 -2.85
C ARG A 43 -7.99 12.89 -1.93
N THR A 44 -7.04 12.16 -2.52
CA THR A 44 -5.90 11.57 -1.82
C THR A 44 -4.62 12.19 -2.33
N VAL A 45 -3.74 12.61 -1.43
CA VAL A 45 -2.42 13.15 -1.77
C VAL A 45 -1.38 12.19 -1.22
N GLU A 46 -0.63 11.54 -2.11
CA GLU A 46 0.46 10.64 -1.75
C GLU A 46 1.77 11.43 -1.73
N ILE A 47 2.58 11.22 -0.69
CA ILE A 47 3.93 11.77 -0.59
C ILE A 47 4.89 10.60 -0.57
N ALA A 48 5.59 10.37 -1.69
CA ALA A 48 6.49 9.24 -1.87
C ALA A 48 7.73 9.67 -2.65
N ASN A 49 8.91 9.15 -2.28
CA ASN A 49 10.18 9.40 -2.97
C ASN A 49 10.51 10.89 -3.20
N GLY A 50 10.15 11.74 -2.23
CA GLY A 50 10.34 13.20 -2.32
C GLY A 50 9.44 13.90 -3.35
N ARG A 51 8.42 13.20 -3.86
CA ARG A 51 7.41 13.71 -4.79
C ARG A 51 6.05 13.72 -4.12
N VAL A 52 5.18 14.58 -4.64
CA VAL A 52 3.77 14.70 -4.23
C VAL A 52 2.91 14.32 -5.42
N TYR A 53 2.07 13.31 -5.23
CA TYR A 53 1.11 12.84 -6.23
C TYR A 53 -0.30 13.20 -5.79
N ASP A 54 -1.05 13.83 -6.67
CA ASP A 54 -2.38 14.34 -6.40
C ASP A 54 -3.44 13.52 -7.12
N TYR A 55 -4.19 12.73 -6.36
CA TYR A 55 -5.24 11.86 -6.86
C TYR A 55 -6.61 12.43 -6.46
N LYS A 56 -7.43 12.78 -7.46
CA LYS A 56 -8.82 13.24 -7.25
C LYS A 56 -9.78 12.07 -6.99
N PHE A 57 -9.38 11.19 -6.09
CA PHE A 57 -10.05 9.95 -5.72
C PHE A 57 -10.12 9.83 -4.21
N SER A 58 -11.16 9.15 -3.70
CA SER A 58 -11.16 8.64 -2.33
C SER A 58 -10.02 7.63 -2.14
N TYR A 59 -9.72 7.29 -0.89
CA TYR A 59 -8.58 6.47 -0.55
C TYR A 59 -8.59 5.08 -1.22
N SER A 60 -9.70 4.33 -1.18
CA SER A 60 -9.82 3.02 -1.84
C SER A 60 -9.60 3.10 -3.35
N LYS A 61 -10.19 4.09 -4.02
CA LYS A 61 -10.01 4.28 -5.48
C LYS A 61 -8.58 4.67 -5.82
N TYR A 62 -7.93 5.44 -4.95
CA TYR A 62 -6.51 5.74 -5.07
C TYR A 62 -5.67 4.45 -5.02
N LEU A 63 -5.95 3.54 -4.09
CA LEU A 63 -5.22 2.27 -3.99
C LEU A 63 -5.32 1.44 -5.28
N ASP A 64 -6.54 1.29 -5.82
CA ASP A 64 -6.76 0.56 -7.08
C ASP A 64 -6.00 1.19 -8.25
N HIS A 65 -6.06 2.52 -8.37
CA HIS A 65 -5.35 3.25 -9.42
C HIS A 65 -3.83 3.12 -9.26
N ARG A 66 -3.34 3.19 -8.02
CA ARG A 66 -1.91 3.11 -7.73
C ARG A 66 -1.36 1.73 -8.04
N GLU A 67 -2.12 0.67 -7.78
CA GLU A 67 -1.77 -0.70 -8.16
C GLU A 67 -1.63 -0.81 -9.69
N GLN A 68 -2.60 -0.30 -10.45
CA GLN A 68 -2.55 -0.31 -11.92
C GLN A 68 -1.36 0.47 -12.48
N GLU A 69 -1.06 1.65 -11.92
CA GLU A 69 0.11 2.45 -12.30
C GLU A 69 1.40 1.67 -12.05
N LEU A 70 1.51 1.03 -10.89
CA LEU A 70 2.68 0.23 -10.54
C LEU A 70 2.84 -0.98 -11.47
N GLU A 71 1.77 -1.69 -11.77
CA GLU A 71 1.79 -2.81 -12.72
C GLU A 71 2.27 -2.37 -14.11
N ALA A 72 1.74 -1.24 -14.60
CA ALA A 72 2.15 -0.66 -15.87
C ALA A 72 3.63 -0.23 -15.87
N GLN A 73 4.12 0.38 -14.78
CA GLN A 73 5.53 0.72 -14.62
C GLN A 73 6.42 -0.53 -14.64
N ILE A 74 6.03 -1.60 -13.94
CA ILE A 74 6.75 -2.87 -13.90
C ILE A 74 6.81 -3.50 -15.29
N GLU A 75 5.69 -3.53 -16.02
CA GLU A 75 5.66 -4.10 -17.38
C GLU A 75 6.54 -3.29 -18.34
N ALA A 76 6.44 -1.96 -18.29
CA ALA A 76 7.25 -1.07 -19.12
C ALA A 76 8.75 -1.21 -18.82
N ALA A 77 9.13 -1.31 -17.54
CA ALA A 77 10.51 -1.55 -17.12
C ALA A 77 11.02 -2.92 -17.60
N LYS A 78 10.20 -3.99 -17.52
CA LYS A 78 10.56 -5.31 -18.07
C LYS A 78 10.75 -5.27 -19.58
N ALA A 79 9.86 -4.60 -20.32
CA ALA A 79 9.96 -4.44 -21.76
C ALA A 79 11.22 -3.66 -22.15
N GLN A 80 11.52 -2.58 -21.44
CA GLN A 80 12.74 -1.79 -21.62
C GLN A 80 13.99 -2.63 -21.36
N GLN A 81 14.03 -3.39 -20.27
CA GLN A 81 15.17 -4.26 -19.94
C GLN A 81 15.40 -5.34 -21.01
N LYS A 82 14.32 -5.91 -21.56
CA LYS A 82 14.41 -6.85 -22.68
C LYS A 82 14.99 -6.19 -23.93
N TYR A 83 14.50 -5.00 -24.28
CA TYR A 83 15.01 -4.22 -25.42
C TYR A 83 16.50 -3.88 -25.27
N ILE A 84 16.93 -3.44 -24.09
CA ILE A 84 18.34 -3.15 -23.79
C ILE A 84 19.18 -4.40 -24.01
N LYS A 85 18.79 -5.53 -23.41
CA LYS A 85 19.52 -6.80 -23.52
C LYS A 85 19.65 -7.29 -24.98
N GLU A 86 18.56 -7.24 -25.75
CA GLU A 86 18.60 -7.62 -27.17
C GLU A 86 19.51 -6.69 -27.98
N THR A 87 19.46 -5.39 -27.71
CA THR A 87 20.31 -4.40 -28.36
C THR A 87 21.78 -4.59 -28.01
N GLU A 88 22.11 -4.89 -26.76
CA GLU A 88 23.47 -5.22 -26.31
C GLU A 88 24.03 -6.46 -27.03
N ILE A 89 23.22 -7.51 -27.21
CA ILE A 89 23.61 -8.70 -27.97
C ILE A 89 23.94 -8.33 -29.41
N LEU A 90 23.13 -7.49 -30.06
CA LEU A 90 23.38 -7.01 -31.43
C LEU A 90 24.66 -6.16 -31.50
N ILE A 91 24.87 -5.26 -30.56
CA ILE A 91 26.09 -4.44 -30.45
C ILE A 91 27.31 -5.37 -30.39
N ASN A 92 27.32 -6.35 -29.49
CA ASN A 92 28.43 -7.28 -29.33
C ASN A 92 28.68 -8.10 -30.60
N LYS A 93 27.61 -8.56 -31.27
CA LYS A 93 27.71 -9.33 -32.52
C LYS A 93 28.28 -8.53 -33.68
N PHE A 94 27.90 -7.25 -33.82
CA PHE A 94 28.30 -6.41 -34.96
C PHE A 94 29.58 -5.61 -34.72
N ARG A 95 29.97 -5.38 -33.45
CA ARG A 95 31.23 -4.71 -33.08
C ARG A 95 32.47 -5.46 -33.57
N ALA A 96 32.40 -6.79 -33.64
CA ALA A 96 33.48 -7.63 -34.15
C ALA A 96 33.64 -7.59 -35.70
N LYS A 97 32.65 -7.06 -36.44
CA LYS A 97 32.68 -7.02 -37.91
C LYS A 97 33.05 -5.63 -38.42
N LYS A 98 34.20 -5.52 -39.11
CA LYS A 98 34.76 -4.25 -39.65
C LYS A 98 33.74 -3.41 -40.44
N ASN A 99 32.88 -4.04 -41.24
CA ASN A 99 31.89 -3.34 -42.09
C ASN A 99 30.57 -2.96 -41.36
N LYS A 100 30.40 -3.33 -40.08
CA LYS A 100 29.19 -3.04 -39.29
C LYS A 100 29.50 -2.29 -37.98
N ALA A 101 30.73 -1.80 -37.81
CA ALA A 101 31.14 -1.05 -36.64
C ALA A 101 30.35 0.27 -36.45
N SER A 102 30.08 1.00 -37.53
CA SER A 102 29.26 2.22 -37.49
C SER A 102 27.81 1.96 -37.05
N PHE A 103 27.25 0.81 -37.46
CA PHE A 103 25.93 0.37 -37.01
C PHE A 103 25.91 0.07 -35.52
N ALA A 104 26.89 -0.67 -35.00
CA ALA A 104 27.01 -0.93 -33.56
C ALA A 104 27.17 0.38 -32.74
N GLN A 105 27.98 1.33 -33.23
CA GLN A 105 28.12 2.65 -32.59
C GLN A 105 26.80 3.44 -32.55
N SER A 106 25.97 3.32 -33.58
CA SER A 106 24.65 3.99 -33.58
C SER A 106 23.71 3.44 -32.52
N LEU A 107 23.75 2.12 -32.26
CA LEU A 107 22.94 1.47 -31.23
C LEU A 107 23.43 1.81 -29.81
N ILE A 108 24.75 1.88 -29.60
CA ILE A 108 25.32 2.33 -28.32
C ILE A 108 24.82 3.73 -27.98
N LYS A 109 24.90 4.67 -28.93
CA LYS A 109 24.39 6.04 -28.74
C LYS A 109 22.89 6.10 -28.46
N LYS A 110 22.11 5.15 -28.98
CA LYS A 110 20.67 5.07 -28.67
C LYS A 110 20.43 4.60 -27.23
N LEU A 111 21.18 3.59 -26.78
CA LEU A 111 21.10 3.11 -25.39
C LEU A 111 21.55 4.17 -24.38
N ASP A 112 22.62 4.91 -24.68
CA ASP A 112 23.13 5.99 -23.80
C ASP A 112 22.12 7.13 -23.61
N LYS A 113 21.24 7.35 -24.59
CA LYS A 113 20.19 8.37 -24.55
C LYS A 113 18.87 7.86 -23.99
N LEU A 114 18.77 6.57 -23.68
CA LEU A 114 17.54 5.97 -23.21
C LEU A 114 17.35 6.30 -21.72
N GLU A 115 16.32 7.07 -21.41
CA GLU A 115 15.91 7.30 -20.02
C GLU A 115 15.36 5.99 -19.44
N ARG A 116 15.93 5.55 -18.32
CA ARG A 116 15.49 4.32 -17.66
C ARG A 116 14.20 4.57 -16.91
N ILE A 117 13.26 3.65 -17.07
CA ILE A 117 12.01 3.66 -16.31
C ILE A 117 12.36 3.25 -14.89
N ASP A 118 12.09 4.17 -13.95
CA ASP A 118 12.17 3.88 -12.53
C ASP A 118 10.82 3.33 -12.07
N VAL A 119 10.86 2.23 -11.31
CA VAL A 119 9.65 1.62 -10.74
C VAL A 119 9.55 2.15 -9.32
N ASP A 120 8.43 2.82 -9.02
CA ASP A 120 8.19 3.32 -7.67
C ASP A 120 8.31 2.16 -6.67
N GLN A 121 9.24 2.28 -5.72
CA GLN A 121 9.36 1.32 -4.63
C GLN A 121 8.22 1.60 -3.65
N LEU A 122 7.23 0.70 -3.61
CA LEU A 122 6.30 0.67 -2.48
C LEU A 122 7.10 0.34 -1.23
N ASP A 123 6.94 1.18 -0.20
CA ASP A 123 7.53 0.98 1.12
C ASP A 123 6.93 -0.31 1.73
N SER A 124 7.57 -1.43 1.39
CA SER A 124 7.09 -2.78 1.66
C SER A 124 7.65 -3.31 2.97
N ALA A 125 7.81 -2.40 3.94
CA ALA A 125 8.03 -2.73 5.35
C ALA A 125 6.77 -3.39 5.95
N ALA A 126 6.28 -4.45 5.33
CA ALA A 126 5.33 -5.36 5.93
C ALA A 126 6.07 -6.05 7.07
N MET A 127 5.79 -5.61 8.30
CA MET A 127 6.27 -6.26 9.50
C MET A 127 5.77 -7.72 9.48
N LYS A 128 6.69 -8.67 9.27
CA LYS A 128 6.36 -10.09 9.29
C LYS A 128 6.07 -10.52 10.73
N PHE A 129 4.81 -10.41 11.13
CA PHE A 129 4.33 -11.04 12.35
C PHE A 129 4.04 -12.52 12.09
N SER A 130 4.59 -13.38 12.94
CA SER A 130 4.19 -14.79 13.04
C SER A 130 3.67 -15.00 14.45
N PHE A 131 2.41 -15.42 14.56
CA PHE A 131 1.89 -15.91 15.83
C PHE A 131 2.33 -17.37 15.98
N PRO A 132 3.01 -17.75 17.07
CA PRO A 132 3.25 -19.17 17.33
C PRO A 132 1.90 -19.88 17.44
N ALA A 133 1.86 -21.16 17.05
CA ALA A 133 0.69 -21.97 17.28
C ALA A 133 0.32 -21.92 18.77
N ALA A 134 -0.95 -21.61 19.08
CA ALA A 134 -1.40 -21.60 20.46
C ALA A 134 -1.07 -22.96 21.10
N PRO A 135 -0.47 -22.99 22.31
CA PRO A 135 -0.20 -24.24 22.99
C PRO A 135 -1.51 -25.02 23.16
N ARG A 136 -1.44 -26.36 23.10
CA ARG A 136 -2.62 -27.20 23.30
C ARG A 136 -3.23 -26.90 24.66
N SER A 137 -4.35 -26.18 24.65
CA SER A 137 -5.27 -26.08 25.77
C SER A 137 -5.66 -27.50 26.18
N GLY A 138 -5.52 -27.84 27.47
CA GLY A 138 -6.04 -29.09 28.01
C GLY A 138 -7.54 -29.23 27.71
N LYS A 139 -8.07 -30.47 27.76
CA LYS A 139 -9.51 -30.72 27.54
C LYS A 139 -10.42 -29.96 28.51
N ALA A 140 -9.91 -29.61 29.69
CA ALA A 140 -10.55 -28.72 30.64
C ALA A 140 -9.61 -27.54 30.94
N VAL A 141 -10.07 -26.32 30.65
CA VAL A 141 -9.31 -25.07 30.85
C VAL A 141 -9.52 -24.53 32.26
N VAL A 142 -10.73 -24.71 32.79
CA VAL A 142 -11.12 -24.38 34.15
C VAL A 142 -12.10 -25.45 34.61
N THR A 143 -11.84 -26.05 35.76
CA THR A 143 -12.81 -26.87 36.50
C THR A 143 -13.08 -26.19 37.83
N GLY A 144 -14.35 -25.95 38.13
CA GLY A 144 -14.78 -25.37 39.38
C GLY A 144 -15.87 -26.22 40.01
N GLU A 145 -15.79 -26.41 41.32
CA GLU A 145 -16.82 -27.02 42.14
C GLU A 145 -17.46 -25.92 43.00
N ASN A 146 -18.78 -25.95 43.19
CA ASN A 146 -19.54 -24.96 43.97
C ASN A 146 -19.43 -23.52 43.45
N LEU A 147 -19.41 -23.33 42.14
CA LEU A 147 -19.46 -21.99 41.56
C LEU A 147 -20.88 -21.45 41.64
N SER A 148 -21.01 -20.28 42.27
CA SER A 148 -22.25 -19.51 42.25
C SER A 148 -21.99 -18.08 41.75
N LYS A 149 -23.00 -17.49 41.13
CA LYS A 149 -22.98 -16.09 40.72
C LYS A 149 -24.32 -15.45 41.07
N SER A 150 -24.27 -14.32 41.77
CA SER A 150 -25.41 -13.45 42.02
C SER A 150 -25.07 -12.00 41.68
N TYR A 151 -26.11 -11.24 41.37
CA TYR A 151 -26.12 -9.77 41.33
C TYR A 151 -27.18 -9.31 42.32
N ASP A 152 -26.75 -8.79 43.46
CA ASP A 152 -27.62 -8.44 44.59
C ASP A 152 -28.55 -9.61 44.95
N ASP A 153 -29.87 -9.42 44.85
CA ASP A 153 -30.87 -10.44 45.17
C ASP A 153 -31.11 -11.46 44.04
N LEU A 154 -30.50 -11.27 42.86
CA LEU A 154 -30.67 -12.15 41.70
C LEU A 154 -29.56 -13.19 41.64
N THR A 155 -29.86 -14.42 42.04
CA THR A 155 -28.99 -15.58 41.82
C THR A 155 -29.09 -16.04 40.37
N VAL A 156 -27.96 -15.98 39.66
CA VAL A 156 -27.82 -16.40 38.25
C VAL A 156 -27.61 -17.90 38.14
N PHE A 157 -26.74 -18.46 38.99
CA PHE A 157 -26.59 -19.90 39.18
C PHE A 157 -25.91 -20.17 40.54
N SER A 158 -26.12 -21.37 41.08
CA SER A 158 -25.59 -21.82 42.37
C SER A 158 -25.18 -23.28 42.33
#